data_AF-A0AAU6ARL0-F1
#
_entry.id   AF-A0AAU6ARL0-F1
#
_cell.length_a   1.000
_cell.length_b   1.000
_cell.length_c   1.000
_cell.angle_alpha   90.00
_cell.angle_beta   90.00
_cell.angle_gamma   90.00
#
_symmetry.space_group_name_H-M   'P 1'
#
loop_
_entity.id
_entity.type
_entity.pdbx_description
1 polymer ?
#
loop_
_entity_poly.entity_id
_entity_poly.type
_entity_poly.pdbx_seq_one_letter_code
_entity_poly.pdbx_strand_id
1 'polypeptide(L)'
;MSTPRPETRRLLTTSLGLSSIAVGALVAGTLTHAFLFTEQSPQAQAATTASSASGITVNDGEHFGPAPSVSSSGEIRTGGGSVSSPSGAVVASGISLRAGAGLAEATVASVRVGGTSVGPFSAKCHNGVTTVSAAAHSSGNLTVTPGASGGASGTAATITVTTPGAKKAITVRVAAVACGTGTPPTSPPTSNPTPPGRPTSPAHRPNPTERPGHPSDRDQQHTDTGQRPAPTATPKPGHLPVTG
;
A
#
# COMPACT_ATOMS: atom_id res chain seq x y z
N MET A 1 -31.37 -48.56 25.22
CA MET A 1 -30.42 -47.42 25.21
C MET A 1 -30.54 -46.74 23.86
N SER A 2 -31.25 -45.62 23.82
CA SER A 2 -31.70 -44.98 22.59
C SER A 2 -30.68 -43.98 22.05
N THR A 3 -30.32 -44.15 20.79
CA THR A 3 -29.55 -43.21 19.96
C THR A 3 -30.41 -42.00 19.55
N PRO A 4 -29.93 -40.75 19.68
CA PRO A 4 -30.63 -39.58 19.15
C PRO A 4 -30.44 -39.43 17.63
N ARG A 5 -31.55 -39.11 16.94
CA ARG A 5 -31.65 -38.82 15.50
C ARG A 5 -31.03 -37.46 15.15
N PRO A 6 -30.42 -37.30 13.95
CA PRO A 6 -30.02 -35.99 13.43
C PRO A 6 -31.22 -35.21 12.86
N GLU A 7 -31.45 -34.01 13.39
CA GLU A 7 -32.45 -33.06 12.93
C GLU A 7 -31.92 -32.30 11.70
N THR A 8 -32.54 -32.53 10.54
CA THR A 8 -32.26 -31.83 9.29
C THR A 8 -33.09 -30.55 9.24
N ARG A 9 -32.48 -29.38 9.45
CA ARG A 9 -33.14 -28.10 9.19
C ARG A 9 -32.66 -27.50 7.87
N ARG A 10 -33.53 -27.56 6.87
CA ARG A 10 -33.51 -26.70 5.68
C ARG A 10 -33.89 -25.28 6.12
N LEU A 11 -33.15 -24.27 5.66
CA LEU A 11 -33.58 -22.88 5.69
C LEU A 11 -33.47 -22.31 4.27
N LEU A 12 -34.61 -21.79 3.83
CA LEU A 12 -34.92 -21.25 2.51
C LEU A 12 -34.31 -19.86 2.29
N THR A 13 -33.97 -19.65 1.03
CA THR A 13 -33.79 -18.44 0.21
C THR A 13 -34.49 -17.16 0.69
N THR A 14 -33.80 -16.01 0.64
CA THR A 14 -34.40 -14.74 0.18
C THR A 14 -33.32 -13.77 -0.31
N SER A 15 -33.23 -13.60 -1.63
CA SER A 15 -32.49 -12.53 -2.30
C SER A 15 -33.40 -11.30 -2.42
N LEU A 16 -33.09 -10.23 -1.70
CA LEU A 16 -33.78 -8.94 -1.79
C LEU A 16 -32.92 -7.98 -2.63
N GLY A 17 -33.40 -7.70 -3.85
CA GLY A 17 -32.95 -6.56 -4.63
C GLY A 17 -33.50 -5.27 -4.04
N LEU A 18 -32.65 -4.25 -3.93
CA LEU A 18 -33.04 -2.90 -3.53
C LEU A 18 -32.65 -1.94 -4.63
N SER A 19 -33.63 -1.66 -5.49
CA SER A 19 -33.67 -0.46 -6.33
C SER A 19 -34.33 0.63 -5.51
N SER A 20 -33.64 1.73 -5.23
CA SER A 20 -34.26 2.94 -4.67
C SER A 20 -33.80 4.17 -5.44
N ILE A 21 -34.75 4.70 -6.21
CA ILE A 21 -34.76 6.06 -6.76
C ILE A 21 -35.31 6.95 -5.63
N ALA A 22 -34.61 8.02 -5.26
CA ALA A 22 -35.15 9.04 -4.37
C ALA A 22 -34.95 10.44 -4.97
N VAL A 23 -36.08 11.05 -5.32
CA VAL A 23 -36.25 12.44 -5.74
C VAL A 23 -36.96 13.18 -4.59
N GLY A 24 -36.51 14.40 -4.28
CA GLY A 24 -37.23 15.38 -3.45
C GLY A 24 -36.78 15.42 -1.99
N ALA A 25 -36.91 16.52 -1.24
CA ALA A 25 -37.38 17.88 -1.52
C ALA A 25 -36.85 18.78 -0.37
N LEU A 26 -36.61 20.06 -0.67
CA LEU A 26 -36.21 21.11 0.28
C LEU A 26 -37.33 21.39 1.30
N VAL A 27 -37.02 21.34 2.59
CA VAL A 27 -37.82 21.98 3.65
C VAL A 27 -36.89 22.76 4.57
N ALA A 28 -37.08 24.08 4.59
CA ALA A 28 -36.48 24.99 5.53
C ALA A 28 -37.29 24.96 6.85
N GLY A 29 -36.58 24.83 7.99
CA GLY A 29 -37.17 24.92 9.32
C GLY A 29 -36.09 25.12 10.37
N THR A 30 -36.12 26.28 11.02
CA THR A 30 -35.21 26.70 12.09
C THR A 30 -35.56 26.05 13.44
N LEU A 31 -34.58 25.50 14.15
CA LEU A 31 -34.50 25.48 15.62
C LEU A 31 -33.12 25.01 16.11
N THR A 32 -32.69 25.61 17.21
CA THR A 32 -31.32 25.73 17.71
C THR A 32 -30.91 24.60 18.66
N HIS A 33 -29.65 24.16 18.55
CA HIS A 33 -28.84 23.32 19.47
C HIS A 33 -29.15 21.80 19.60
N ALA A 34 -28.33 20.96 18.97
CA ALA A 34 -27.75 19.72 19.54
C ALA A 34 -26.85 18.98 18.53
N PHE A 35 -25.62 18.68 18.95
CA PHE A 35 -24.69 17.66 18.44
C PHE A 35 -24.46 17.54 16.91
N LEU A 36 -23.32 18.10 16.47
CA LEU A 36 -22.66 17.77 15.20
C LEU A 36 -22.11 16.33 15.27
N PHE A 37 -22.96 15.32 15.18
CA PHE A 37 -22.55 14.02 14.67
C PHE A 37 -22.72 14.09 13.15
N THR A 38 -21.64 14.40 12.45
CA THR A 38 -21.54 14.06 11.04
C THR A 38 -21.51 12.53 10.96
N GLU A 39 -22.69 11.90 10.96
CA GLU A 39 -22.85 10.58 10.37
C GLU A 39 -22.37 10.71 8.93
N GLN A 40 -21.11 10.35 8.73
CA GLN A 40 -20.53 10.13 7.43
C GLN A 40 -21.20 8.86 6.90
N SER A 41 -22.44 9.01 6.43
CA SER A 41 -23.07 8.04 5.54
C SER A 41 -22.02 7.63 4.52
N PRO A 42 -21.81 6.33 4.27
CA PRO A 42 -20.88 5.89 3.23
C PRO A 42 -21.35 6.58 1.96
N GLN A 43 -20.62 7.64 1.57
CA GLN A 43 -20.97 8.38 0.39
C GLN A 43 -20.90 7.36 -0.73
N ALA A 44 -22.04 7.08 -1.35
CA ALA A 44 -22.07 6.50 -2.67
C ALA A 44 -21.33 7.50 -3.55
N GLN A 45 -20.02 7.35 -3.62
CA GLN A 45 -19.14 8.18 -4.40
C GLN A 45 -19.62 7.98 -5.84
N ALA A 46 -20.27 9.00 -6.39
CA ALA A 46 -20.62 9.04 -7.79
C ALA A 46 -19.40 8.60 -8.59
N ALA A 47 -19.59 7.70 -9.55
CA ALA A 47 -18.51 7.15 -10.36
C ALA A 47 -17.63 8.31 -10.87
N THR A 48 -16.47 8.45 -10.26
CA THR A 48 -15.57 9.55 -10.56
C THR A 48 -14.94 9.24 -11.91
N THR A 49 -14.74 10.24 -12.76
CA THR A 49 -14.04 10.00 -14.04
C THR A 49 -12.57 9.61 -13.80
N ALA A 50 -12.02 9.95 -12.64
CA ALA A 50 -10.65 9.66 -12.24
C ALA A 50 -10.60 8.49 -11.25
N SER A 51 -9.65 7.58 -11.46
CA SER A 51 -9.32 6.59 -10.45
C SER A 51 -8.46 7.23 -9.36
N SER A 52 -8.58 6.76 -8.12
CA SER A 52 -7.82 7.26 -6.99
C SER A 52 -7.33 6.14 -6.10
N ALA A 53 -6.16 6.35 -5.48
CA ALA A 53 -5.55 5.46 -4.51
C ALA A 53 -5.03 6.29 -3.33
N SER A 54 -5.26 5.81 -2.11
CA SER A 54 -4.85 6.44 -0.86
C SER A 54 -4.22 5.41 0.07
N GLY A 55 -3.10 5.79 0.69
CA GLY A 55 -2.33 4.87 1.54
C GLY A 55 -3.00 4.57 2.87
N ILE A 56 -3.35 5.62 3.62
CA ILE A 56 -3.92 5.50 4.95
C ILE A 56 -4.77 6.74 5.26
N THR A 57 -5.92 6.53 5.89
CA THR A 57 -6.74 7.61 6.44
C THR A 57 -7.20 7.22 7.83
N VAL A 58 -7.37 8.22 8.70
CA VAL A 58 -7.87 8.00 10.06
C VAL A 58 -9.08 8.86 10.31
N ASN A 59 -10.10 8.19 10.82
CA ASN A 59 -11.33 8.81 11.26
C ASN A 59 -11.22 8.94 12.78
N ASP A 60 -11.38 10.19 13.25
CA ASP A 60 -11.42 10.61 14.65
C ASP A 60 -10.06 10.65 15.41
N GLY A 61 -9.80 11.79 16.07
CA GLY A 61 -8.74 11.94 17.08
C GLY A 61 -7.49 12.67 16.59
N GLU A 62 -6.69 12.02 15.75
CA GLU A 62 -5.43 12.58 15.23
C GLU A 62 -5.48 12.72 13.71
N HIS A 63 -5.21 13.92 13.20
CA HIS A 63 -4.90 14.10 11.80
C HIS A 63 -3.46 13.69 11.54
N PHE A 64 -3.29 12.75 10.62
CA PHE A 64 -1.97 12.48 10.05
C PHE A 64 -1.54 13.74 9.30
N GLY A 65 -0.22 13.93 9.16
CA GLY A 65 0.29 14.78 8.09
C GLY A 65 -0.28 14.34 6.74
N PRO A 66 -0.05 15.11 5.66
CA PRO A 66 -0.63 14.83 4.35
C PRO A 66 -0.35 13.38 3.93
N ALA A 67 -1.38 12.54 3.97
CA ALA A 67 -1.25 11.13 3.63
C ALA A 67 -1.02 11.01 2.12
N PRO A 68 -0.13 10.11 1.68
CA PRO A 68 0.11 9.91 0.26
C PRO A 68 -1.18 9.48 -0.42
N SER A 69 -1.52 10.18 -1.50
CA SER A 69 -2.65 9.88 -2.36
C SER A 69 -2.30 10.22 -3.80
N VAL A 70 -2.89 9.49 -4.74
CA VAL A 70 -2.75 9.75 -6.17
C VAL A 70 -4.11 9.64 -6.83
N SER A 71 -4.34 10.48 -7.83
CA SER A 71 -5.55 10.46 -8.65
C SER A 71 -5.20 10.75 -10.11
N SER A 72 -5.82 10.00 -11.01
CA SER A 72 -5.66 10.18 -12.46
C SER A 72 -6.87 9.62 -13.22
N SER A 73 -7.33 10.35 -14.23
CA SER A 73 -8.31 9.91 -15.22
C SER A 73 -7.68 9.42 -16.54
N GLY A 74 -6.35 9.45 -16.64
CA GLY A 74 -5.61 9.16 -17.87
C GLY A 74 -4.39 8.29 -17.61
N GLU A 75 -3.20 8.82 -17.88
CA GLU A 75 -1.93 8.12 -17.67
C GLU A 75 -1.76 7.64 -16.22
N ILE A 76 -1.00 6.55 -16.06
CA ILE A 76 -0.72 5.98 -14.74
C ILE A 76 0.20 6.92 -13.97
N ARG A 77 -0.31 7.45 -12.86
CA ARG A 77 0.47 8.18 -11.87
C ARG A 77 0.83 7.24 -10.72
N THR A 78 2.05 7.41 -10.22
CA THR A 78 2.55 6.66 -9.08
C THR A 78 2.92 7.59 -7.94
N GLY A 79 2.73 7.13 -6.71
CA GLY A 79 3.13 7.85 -5.51
C GLY A 79 3.41 6.86 -4.39
N GLY A 80 3.93 7.34 -3.26
CA GLY A 80 4.25 6.45 -2.16
C GLY A 80 5.05 7.14 -1.07
N GLY A 81 5.48 6.33 -0.10
CA GLY A 81 6.30 6.76 1.02
C GLY A 81 5.90 6.09 2.32
N SER A 82 6.02 6.85 3.40
CA SER A 82 5.62 6.46 4.75
C SER A 82 4.93 7.64 5.40
N VAL A 83 4.07 7.37 6.37
CA VAL A 83 3.42 8.42 7.15
C VAL A 83 3.33 7.97 8.59
N SER A 84 3.49 8.94 9.49
CA SER A 84 3.41 8.73 10.92
C SER A 84 2.42 9.72 11.51
N SER A 85 1.67 9.29 12.53
CA SER A 85 0.90 10.23 13.35
C SER A 85 1.87 11.18 14.08
N PRO A 86 1.43 12.39 14.46
CA PRO A 86 2.26 13.32 15.25
C PRO A 86 2.77 12.69 16.55
N SER A 87 1.96 11.86 17.19
CA SER A 87 2.30 11.08 18.39
C SER A 87 3.30 9.93 18.13
N GLY A 88 3.53 9.53 16.88
CA GLY A 88 4.26 8.31 16.52
C GLY A 88 3.53 7.01 16.88
N ALA A 89 2.30 7.09 17.40
CA ALA A 89 1.51 5.93 17.79
C ALA A 89 1.10 5.07 16.59
N VAL A 90 0.93 5.66 15.40
CA VAL A 90 0.60 4.95 14.17
C VAL A 90 1.63 5.29 13.09
N VAL A 91 2.28 4.28 12.54
CA VAL A 91 3.28 4.43 11.47
C VAL A 91 2.93 3.47 10.33
N ALA A 92 2.63 4.01 9.16
CA ALA A 92 2.45 3.24 7.94
C ALA A 92 3.70 3.34 7.08
N SER A 93 4.23 2.21 6.64
CA SER A 93 5.48 2.11 5.87
C SER A 93 5.29 1.31 4.59
N GLY A 94 6.13 1.63 3.60
CA GLY A 94 6.11 0.95 2.30
C GLY A 94 4.79 1.19 1.56
N ILE A 95 4.29 2.42 1.60
CA ILE A 95 3.11 2.82 0.85
C ILE A 95 3.51 2.96 -0.61
N SER A 96 2.81 2.27 -1.50
CA SER A 96 2.95 2.39 -2.95
C SER A 96 1.57 2.49 -3.56
N LEU A 97 1.37 3.53 -4.36
CA LEU A 97 0.09 3.90 -4.95
C LEU A 97 0.24 4.04 -6.46
N ARG A 98 -0.79 3.58 -7.19
CA ARG A 98 -0.93 3.77 -8.63
C ARG A 98 -2.37 4.16 -8.95
N ALA A 99 -2.56 5.12 -9.83
CA ALA A 99 -3.87 5.46 -10.36
C ALA A 99 -3.78 5.86 -11.82
N GLY A 100 -4.72 5.39 -12.65
CA GLY A 100 -4.86 5.70 -14.07
C GLY A 100 -6.29 5.42 -14.54
N ALA A 101 -6.58 5.64 -15.81
CA ALA A 101 -7.90 5.33 -16.38
C ALA A 101 -8.31 3.88 -16.05
N GLY A 102 -9.40 3.70 -15.29
CA GLY A 102 -9.91 2.37 -14.90
C GLY A 102 -9.03 1.54 -13.96
N LEU A 103 -7.89 2.07 -13.49
CA LEU A 103 -6.95 1.35 -12.64
C LEU A 103 -6.63 2.16 -11.38
N ALA A 104 -6.72 1.52 -10.22
CA ALA A 104 -6.16 2.03 -8.97
C ALA A 104 -5.53 0.90 -8.18
N GLU A 105 -4.33 1.10 -7.65
CA GLU A 105 -3.67 0.15 -6.76
C GLU A 105 -3.13 0.90 -5.55
N ALA A 106 -3.37 0.36 -4.36
CA ALA A 106 -2.78 0.84 -3.13
C ALA A 106 -2.22 -0.36 -2.35
N THR A 107 -0.94 -0.29 -2.01
CA THR A 107 -0.27 -1.30 -1.19
C THR A 107 0.40 -0.63 -0.01
N VAL A 108 0.31 -1.24 1.16
CA VAL A 108 1.00 -0.81 2.37
C VAL A 108 1.71 -2.02 2.96
N ALA A 109 3.04 -1.96 3.05
CA ALA A 109 3.84 -3.09 3.52
C ALA A 109 3.56 -3.44 4.99
N SER A 110 3.43 -2.42 5.84
CA SER A 110 3.12 -2.61 7.26
C SER A 110 2.53 -1.36 7.88
N VAL A 111 1.63 -1.54 8.84
CA VAL A 111 1.16 -0.50 9.75
C VAL A 111 1.52 -0.91 11.17
N ARG A 112 2.30 -0.07 11.85
CA ARG A 112 2.61 -0.22 13.26
C ARG A 112 1.65 0.64 14.07
N VAL A 113 1.02 0.06 15.07
CA VAL A 113 0.17 0.75 16.04
C VAL A 113 0.70 0.44 17.43
N GLY A 114 1.26 1.44 18.09
CA GLY A 114 2.01 1.28 19.34
C GLY A 114 3.16 0.28 19.19
N GLY A 115 3.03 -0.88 19.84
CA GLY A 115 4.01 -1.96 19.80
C GLY A 115 3.80 -3.01 18.71
N THR A 116 2.63 -3.05 18.07
CA THR A 116 2.24 -4.15 17.18
C THR A 116 2.32 -3.72 15.72
N SER A 117 2.94 -4.56 14.88
CA SER A 117 2.97 -4.36 13.43
C SER A 117 2.01 -5.34 12.75
N VAL A 118 1.21 -4.84 11.82
CA VAL A 118 0.23 -5.60 11.03
C VAL A 118 0.42 -5.31 9.54
N GLY A 119 0.08 -6.27 8.68
CA GLY A 119 0.25 -6.17 7.23
C GLY A 119 0.89 -7.44 6.65
N PRO A 120 1.08 -7.53 5.32
CA PRO A 120 0.85 -6.48 4.33
C PRO A 120 -0.62 -6.26 3.97
N PHE A 121 -0.90 -5.10 3.36
CA PHE A 121 -2.23 -4.71 2.88
C PHE A 121 -2.18 -4.36 1.40
N SER A 122 -3.16 -4.82 0.62
CA SER A 122 -3.27 -4.49 -0.79
C SER A 122 -4.73 -4.31 -1.18
N ALA A 123 -5.04 -3.22 -1.87
CA ALA A 123 -6.29 -3.05 -2.59
C ALA A 123 -5.97 -2.70 -4.04
N LYS A 124 -6.61 -3.40 -4.96
CA LYS A 124 -6.52 -3.18 -6.39
C LYS A 124 -7.91 -2.95 -6.92
N CYS A 125 -8.03 -2.07 -7.87
CA CYS A 125 -9.25 -1.79 -8.59
C CYS A 125 -8.92 -1.80 -10.07
N HIS A 126 -9.63 -2.61 -10.83
CA HIS A 126 -9.49 -2.70 -12.27
C HIS A 126 -10.87 -2.74 -12.92
N ASN A 127 -11.14 -1.79 -13.81
CA ASN A 127 -12.40 -1.66 -14.53
C ASN A 127 -13.64 -1.72 -13.62
N GLY A 128 -13.60 -1.00 -12.49
CA GLY A 128 -14.71 -0.96 -11.53
C GLY A 128 -14.85 -2.18 -10.64
N VAL A 129 -13.91 -3.14 -10.68
CA VAL A 129 -13.90 -4.30 -9.78
C VAL A 129 -12.70 -4.22 -8.85
N THR A 130 -12.99 -4.12 -7.55
CA THR A 130 -11.98 -4.14 -6.50
C THR A 130 -11.64 -5.56 -6.07
N THR A 131 -10.36 -5.80 -5.81
CA THR A 131 -9.82 -6.97 -5.14
C THR A 131 -8.98 -6.51 -3.97
N VAL A 132 -9.27 -7.01 -2.78
CA VAL A 132 -8.54 -6.66 -1.55
C VAL A 132 -7.86 -7.87 -0.96
N SER A 133 -6.73 -7.63 -0.30
CA SER A 133 -5.95 -8.63 0.43
C SER A 133 -5.44 -8.02 1.73
N ALA A 134 -5.84 -8.63 2.84
CA ALA A 134 -5.40 -8.30 4.18
C ALA A 134 -5.64 -9.50 5.09
N ALA A 135 -4.74 -9.73 6.04
CA ALA A 135 -4.98 -10.71 7.10
C ALA A 135 -5.90 -10.12 8.17
N ALA A 136 -6.92 -10.88 8.58
CA ALA A 136 -7.62 -10.57 9.81
C ALA A 136 -6.68 -10.79 10.99
N HIS A 137 -6.68 -9.86 11.93
CA HIS A 137 -5.82 -9.94 13.10
C HIS A 137 -6.53 -9.29 14.29
N SER A 138 -6.40 -9.86 15.48
CA SER A 138 -6.88 -9.20 16.70
C SER A 138 -5.94 -9.54 17.84
N SER A 139 -5.49 -8.50 18.56
CA SER A 139 -4.57 -8.62 19.67
C SER A 139 -4.81 -7.50 20.68
N GLY A 140 -5.32 -7.88 21.86
CA GLY A 140 -5.65 -6.95 22.92
C GLY A 140 -6.66 -5.90 22.45
N ASN A 141 -6.22 -4.65 22.38
CA ASN A 141 -7.03 -3.49 22.00
C ASN A 141 -7.03 -3.20 20.49
N LEU A 142 -6.32 -3.99 19.69
CA LEU A 142 -6.18 -3.81 18.26
C LEU A 142 -6.96 -4.88 17.51
N THR A 143 -7.77 -4.45 16.54
CA THR A 143 -8.52 -5.32 15.64
C THR A 143 -8.32 -4.88 14.20
N VAL A 144 -7.99 -5.81 13.32
CA VAL A 144 -7.82 -5.62 11.88
C VAL A 144 -8.91 -6.41 11.18
N THR A 145 -9.79 -5.69 10.50
CA THR A 145 -10.89 -6.25 9.72
C THR A 145 -10.56 -6.07 8.24
N PRO A 146 -10.36 -7.16 7.47
CA PRO A 146 -10.21 -7.07 6.02
C PRO A 146 -11.44 -6.43 5.38
N GLY A 147 -11.23 -5.66 4.32
CA GLY A 147 -12.33 -5.13 3.53
C GLY A 147 -12.97 -6.17 2.62
N ALA A 148 -14.00 -5.73 1.90
CA ALA A 148 -14.68 -6.54 0.89
C ALA A 148 -14.16 -6.23 -0.52
N SER A 149 -14.17 -7.25 -1.38
CA SER A 149 -13.92 -7.14 -2.82
C SER A 149 -15.24 -7.01 -3.59
N GLY A 150 -15.17 -6.58 -4.85
CA GLY A 150 -16.28 -6.67 -5.81
C GLY A 150 -16.99 -5.35 -6.16
N GLY A 151 -16.68 -4.24 -5.48
CA GLY A 151 -17.23 -2.91 -5.79
C GLY A 151 -16.29 -2.04 -6.63
N ALA A 152 -16.77 -0.87 -7.07
CA ALA A 152 -15.95 0.15 -7.76
C ALA A 152 -14.99 0.91 -6.84
N SER A 153 -15.17 0.78 -5.53
CA SER A 153 -14.27 1.29 -4.51
C SER A 153 -14.14 0.28 -3.38
N GLY A 154 -13.05 0.37 -2.64
CA GLY A 154 -12.71 -0.59 -1.60
C GLY A 154 -11.56 -0.10 -0.73
N THR A 155 -11.40 -0.75 0.41
CA THR A 155 -10.30 -0.50 1.36
C THR A 155 -9.75 -1.87 1.74
N ALA A 156 -8.42 -2.04 1.78
CA ALA A 156 -7.82 -3.34 2.07
C ALA A 156 -8.17 -3.82 3.49
N ALA A 157 -8.08 -2.94 4.48
CA ALA A 157 -8.43 -3.24 5.86
C ALA A 157 -8.86 -1.99 6.63
N THR A 158 -9.64 -2.23 7.68
CA THR A 158 -9.92 -1.27 8.74
C THR A 158 -9.26 -1.75 10.03
N ILE A 159 -8.39 -0.93 10.61
CA ILE A 159 -7.75 -1.18 11.90
C ILE A 159 -8.46 -0.33 12.94
N THR A 160 -9.01 -0.98 13.95
CA THR A 160 -9.66 -0.34 15.09
C THR A 160 -8.79 -0.50 16.33
N VAL A 161 -8.55 0.60 17.03
CA VAL A 161 -7.74 0.64 18.25
C VAL A 161 -8.57 1.19 19.39
N THR A 162 -8.81 0.37 20.40
CA THR A 162 -9.62 0.73 21.57
C THR A 162 -8.72 1.10 22.75
N THR A 163 -8.58 2.38 23.06
CA THR A 163 -7.76 2.78 24.22
C THR A 163 -8.50 2.51 25.53
N PRO A 164 -7.88 1.87 26.53
CA PRO A 164 -8.49 1.67 27.85
C PRO A 164 -8.90 3.02 28.47
N GLY A 165 -10.16 3.13 28.89
CA GLY A 165 -10.70 4.36 29.47
C GLY A 165 -11.08 5.44 28.45
N ALA A 166 -10.77 5.28 27.17
CA ALA A 166 -11.26 6.17 26.12
C ALA A 166 -12.69 5.81 25.72
N LYS A 167 -13.53 6.82 25.51
CA LYS A 167 -14.92 6.65 25.05
C LYS A 167 -15.03 6.41 23.53
N LYS A 168 -13.93 6.55 22.79
CA LYS A 168 -13.88 6.43 21.33
C LYS A 168 -12.70 5.56 20.90
N ALA A 169 -12.93 4.69 19.91
CA ALA A 169 -11.89 3.92 19.24
C ALA A 169 -11.32 4.71 18.06
N ILE A 170 -10.01 4.60 17.83
CA ILE A 170 -9.36 5.18 16.65
C ILE A 170 -9.58 4.20 15.50
N THR A 171 -10.09 4.70 14.38
CA THR A 171 -10.36 3.87 13.19
C THR A 171 -9.45 4.30 12.05
N VAL A 172 -8.62 3.37 11.59
CA VAL A 172 -7.65 3.56 10.52
C VAL A 172 -8.06 2.74 9.30
N ARG A 173 -8.24 3.40 8.16
CA ARG A 173 -8.48 2.74 6.87
C ARG A 173 -7.17 2.66 6.11
N VAL A 174 -6.85 1.47 5.61
CA VAL A 174 -5.55 1.19 4.97
C VAL A 174 -5.75 0.75 3.53
N ALA A 175 -4.96 1.31 2.62
CA ALA A 175 -4.98 1.05 1.18
C ALA A 175 -6.41 1.17 0.61
N ALA A 176 -6.89 2.41 0.49
CA ALA A 176 -8.17 2.70 -0.15
C ALA A 176 -7.99 2.95 -1.65
N VAL A 177 -8.89 2.42 -2.45
CA VAL A 177 -8.92 2.60 -3.92
C VAL A 177 -10.34 2.89 -4.39
N ALA A 178 -10.44 3.67 -5.46
CA ALA A 178 -11.65 3.82 -6.24
C ALA A 178 -11.29 3.84 -7.72
N CYS A 179 -11.95 3.01 -8.52
CA CYS A 179 -11.83 3.07 -9.98
C CYS A 179 -12.73 4.17 -10.52
N GLY A 180 -12.19 4.91 -11.48
CA GLY A 180 -13.04 5.69 -12.37
C GLY A 180 -13.57 4.90 -13.55
N THR A 181 -14.54 5.47 -14.26
CA THR A 181 -15.03 4.97 -15.55
C THR A 181 -14.09 5.39 -16.67
N GLY A 182 -13.01 4.64 -16.87
CA GLY A 182 -12.07 4.85 -17.97
C GLY A 182 -11.50 3.51 -18.43
N THR A 183 -11.23 3.36 -19.71
CA THR A 183 -10.48 2.20 -20.21
C THR A 183 -8.99 2.44 -19.95
N PRO A 184 -8.29 1.50 -19.28
CA PRO A 184 -6.84 1.58 -19.15
C PRO A 184 -6.20 1.74 -20.53
N PRO A 185 -5.11 2.52 -20.66
CA PRO A 185 -4.37 2.58 -21.91
C PRO A 185 -3.97 1.16 -22.32
N THR A 186 -4.39 0.76 -23.53
CA THR A 186 -4.29 -0.63 -24.00
C THR A 186 -2.90 -0.96 -24.55
N SER A 187 -1.97 -0.01 -24.56
CA SER A 187 -0.64 -0.18 -25.12
C SER A 187 0.42 -0.11 -24.02
N PRO A 188 1.29 -1.12 -23.87
CA PRO A 188 2.54 -0.93 -23.12
C PRO A 188 3.33 0.21 -23.77
N PRO A 189 4.13 0.99 -23.02
CA PRO A 189 5.03 1.95 -23.65
C PRO A 189 5.93 1.17 -24.60
N THR A 190 5.88 1.50 -25.89
CA THR A 190 6.78 0.97 -26.93
C THR A 190 8.19 1.52 -26.70
N SER A 191 8.78 1.15 -25.57
CA SER A 191 10.22 1.25 -25.36
C SER A 191 10.82 0.05 -26.07
N ASN A 192 10.96 0.13 -27.39
CA ASN A 192 11.98 -0.68 -28.05
C ASN A 192 13.31 -0.18 -27.48
N PRO A 193 14.04 -0.96 -26.66
CA PRO A 193 15.42 -0.61 -26.40
C PRO A 193 16.12 -0.63 -27.74
N THR A 194 16.70 0.50 -28.15
CA THR A 194 17.69 0.52 -29.21
C THR A 194 18.70 -0.58 -28.89
N PRO A 195 18.94 -1.56 -29.78
CA PRO A 195 19.91 -2.61 -29.52
C PRO A 195 21.24 -1.96 -29.12
N PRO A 196 21.91 -2.43 -28.05
CA PRO A 196 23.24 -1.93 -27.74
C PRO A 196 24.11 -2.10 -28.99
N GLY A 197 24.73 -1.00 -29.43
CA GLY A 197 25.61 -1.00 -30.58
C GLY A 197 26.61 -2.14 -30.47
N ARG A 198 26.76 -2.90 -31.56
CA ARG A 198 27.72 -3.99 -31.68
C ARG A 198 29.10 -3.49 -31.22
N PRO A 199 29.75 -4.14 -30.24
CA PRO A 199 31.10 -3.77 -29.85
C PRO A 199 32.03 -3.88 -31.06
N THR A 200 32.66 -2.77 -31.45
CA THR A 200 33.80 -2.80 -32.35
C THR A 200 34.93 -3.52 -31.64
N SER A 201 35.38 -4.62 -32.26
CA SER A 201 36.48 -5.44 -31.75
C SER A 201 37.73 -4.57 -31.61
N PRO A 202 38.41 -4.53 -30.45
CA PRO A 202 39.70 -3.88 -30.34
C PRO A 202 40.71 -4.68 -31.18
N ALA A 203 41.03 -4.18 -32.36
CA ALA A 203 42.23 -4.58 -33.06
C ALA A 203 43.40 -4.03 -32.26
N HIS A 204 43.93 -4.80 -31.30
CA HIS A 204 45.35 -4.85 -30.93
C HIS A 204 45.53 -5.85 -29.79
N ARG A 205 46.23 -6.94 -30.11
CA ARG A 205 46.72 -7.94 -29.17
C ARG A 205 47.93 -7.35 -28.42
N PRO A 206 47.91 -7.22 -27.09
CA PRO A 206 49.11 -6.88 -26.35
C PRO A 206 50.11 -8.05 -26.40
N ASN A 207 51.36 -7.70 -26.63
CA ASN A 207 52.53 -8.59 -26.70
C ASN A 207 52.81 -9.25 -25.34
N PRO A 208 53.10 -10.57 -25.23
CA PRO A 208 53.40 -11.21 -23.96
C PRO A 208 54.91 -11.19 -23.67
N THR A 209 55.32 -10.35 -22.74
CA THR A 209 56.64 -10.32 -22.08
C THR A 209 56.37 -9.59 -20.75
N GLU A 210 56.65 -10.08 -19.55
CA GLU A 210 57.60 -11.06 -19.03
C GLU A 210 56.99 -11.74 -17.79
N ARG A 211 57.51 -12.93 -17.45
CA ARG A 211 57.18 -13.66 -16.22
C ARG A 211 58.43 -13.65 -15.32
N PRO A 212 58.36 -13.03 -14.14
CA PRO A 212 59.07 -13.56 -12.97
C PRO A 212 58.23 -13.36 -11.69
N GLY A 213 58.11 -14.24 -10.70
CA GLY A 213 58.64 -15.55 -10.37
C GLY A 213 57.91 -15.95 -9.07
N HIS A 214 57.68 -17.24 -8.85
CA HIS A 214 57.18 -17.75 -7.57
C HIS A 214 58.27 -17.64 -6.49
N PRO A 215 57.85 -17.42 -5.23
CA PRO A 215 58.41 -18.19 -4.13
C PRO A 215 57.31 -18.93 -3.38
N SER A 216 57.56 -20.23 -3.20
CA SER A 216 56.87 -21.12 -2.27
C SER A 216 57.16 -20.74 -0.81
N ASP A 217 56.41 -21.38 0.09
CA ASP A 217 56.64 -21.49 1.53
C ASP A 217 56.27 -20.30 2.44
N ARG A 218 55.11 -20.44 3.08
CA ARG A 218 55.03 -20.36 4.54
C ARG A 218 53.76 -21.05 5.04
N ASP A 219 53.95 -22.26 5.55
CA ASP A 219 53.15 -22.78 6.66
C ASP A 219 53.27 -21.87 7.89
N GLN A 220 52.29 -22.03 8.79
CA GLN A 220 52.17 -21.56 10.18
C GLN A 220 51.24 -20.37 10.45
N GLN A 221 50.10 -20.73 11.07
CA GLN A 221 49.52 -20.16 12.28
C GLN A 221 49.63 -18.65 12.49
N HIS A 222 48.48 -17.97 12.61
CA HIS A 222 48.12 -17.26 13.85
C HIS A 222 46.63 -16.87 13.85
N THR A 223 45.95 -17.23 14.93
CA THR A 223 44.79 -16.53 15.48
C THR A 223 45.15 -15.07 15.75
N ASP A 224 44.43 -14.11 15.17
CA ASP A 224 44.20 -12.83 15.85
C ASP A 224 42.99 -12.05 15.30
N THR A 225 42.27 -11.48 16.25
CA THR A 225 41.16 -10.54 16.14
C THR A 225 41.59 -9.20 15.55
N GLY A 226 40.89 -8.73 14.52
CA GLY A 226 41.06 -7.37 14.03
C GLY A 226 40.13 -7.05 12.88
N GLN A 227 39.09 -6.25 13.14
CA GLN A 227 38.27 -5.64 12.10
C GLN A 227 39.16 -4.86 11.14
N ARG A 228 39.36 -5.38 9.93
CA ARG A 228 39.98 -4.62 8.84
C ARG A 228 38.95 -3.60 8.36
N PRO A 229 39.21 -2.29 8.46
CA PRO A 229 38.34 -1.29 7.83
C PRO A 229 38.28 -1.54 6.33
N ALA A 230 37.09 -1.45 5.74
CA ALA A 230 36.93 -1.57 4.30
C ALA A 230 37.78 -0.51 3.57
N PRO A 231 38.39 -0.84 2.41
CA PRO A 231 39.16 0.12 1.64
C PRO A 231 38.30 1.34 1.29
N THR A 232 38.83 2.54 1.51
CA THR A 232 38.17 3.78 1.12
C THR A 232 37.95 3.80 -0.38
N ALA A 233 36.70 4.02 -0.82
CA ALA A 233 36.37 4.11 -2.23
C ALA A 233 37.12 5.29 -2.86
N THR A 234 38.00 5.01 -3.81
CA THR A 234 38.70 6.05 -4.56
C THR A 234 37.73 6.67 -5.57
N PRO A 235 37.51 8.00 -5.57
CA PRO A 235 36.65 8.64 -6.55
C PRO A 235 37.20 8.46 -7.97
N LYS A 236 36.35 8.07 -8.90
CA LYS A 236 36.70 8.05 -10.33
C LYS A 236 36.66 9.49 -10.87
N PRO A 237 37.61 9.87 -11.74
CA PRO A 237 37.56 11.16 -12.43
C PRO A 237 36.21 11.38 -13.12
N GLY A 238 35.57 12.54 -12.90
CA GLY A 238 34.28 12.89 -13.51
C GLY A 238 33.05 12.73 -12.62
N HIS A 239 33.21 12.30 -11.36
CA HIS A 239 32.10 12.19 -10.40
C HIS A 239 32.31 13.17 -9.24
N LEU A 240 31.35 14.06 -9.01
CA LEU A 240 31.32 14.94 -7.84
C LEU A 240 30.97 14.09 -6.59
N PRO A 241 31.68 14.26 -5.46
CA PRO A 241 31.32 13.59 -4.22
C PRO A 241 29.98 14.13 -3.71
N VAL A 242 29.05 13.23 -3.39
CA VAL A 242 27.80 13.56 -2.70
C VAL A 242 28.07 13.52 -1.20
N THR A 243 28.15 14.68 -0.57
CA THR A 243 28.18 14.77 0.90
C THR A 243 26.75 14.63 1.41
N GLY A 244 26.51 13.61 2.24
CA GLY A 244 25.34 13.48 3.10
C GLY A 244 25.77 13.62 4.55
#